data_AF-G7LXR1-F1
#
_entry.id   AF-G7LXR1-F1
#
_cell.length_a   1.000
_cell.length_b   1.000
_cell.length_c   1.000
_cell.angle_alpha   90.00
_cell.angle_beta   90.00
_cell.angle_gamma   90.00
#
_symmetry.space_group_name_H-M   'P 1'
#
loop_
_entity.id
_entity.type
_entity.pdbx_description
1 polymer ?
#
loop_
_entity_poly.entity_id
_entity_poly.type
_entity_poly.pdbx_seq_one_letter_code
_entity_poly.pdbx_strand_id
1 'polypeptide(L)'
;MKKLINLLGFAAAFITSILIICTFMTTYQFYYVGLIFNSYLPVQIGVCITMIILAIRFLVIETGKKRIVYFIFSLGISISLIFFMINQIR
;
A
#
# COMPACT_ATOMS: atom_id res chain seq x y z
N MET A 1 -9.81 5.74 19.68
CA MET A 1 -9.90 5.50 18.21
C MET A 1 -8.69 6.02 17.43
N LYS A 2 -8.27 7.29 17.59
CA LYS A 2 -7.14 7.87 16.82
C LYS A 2 -5.79 7.12 16.97
N LYS A 3 -5.45 6.64 18.18
CA LYS A 3 -4.23 5.85 18.44
C LYS A 3 -4.21 4.51 17.68
N LEU A 4 -5.35 3.81 17.61
CA LEU A 4 -5.47 2.54 16.88
C LEU A 4 -5.25 2.73 15.38
N ILE A 5 -5.85 3.76 14.79
CA ILE A 5 -5.69 4.06 13.36
C ILE A 5 -4.24 4.46 13.03
N ASN A 6 -3.57 5.21 13.91
CA ASN A 6 -2.15 5.51 13.77
C ASN A 6 -1.29 4.23 13.83
N LEU A 7 -1.56 3.34 14.79
CA LEU A 7 -0.84 2.06 14.93
C LEU A 7 -1.04 1.18 13.71
N LEU A 8 -2.27 1.12 13.19
CA LEU A 8 -2.64 0.32 12.03
C LEU A 8 -1.99 0.86 10.75
N GLY A 9 -1.94 2.19 10.60
CA GLY A 9 -1.20 2.84 9.51
C GLY A 9 0.31 2.57 9.58
N PHE A 10 0.89 2.60 10.78
CA PHE A 10 2.31 2.29 10.98
C PHE A 10 2.63 0.83 10.67
N ALA A 11 1.82 -0.11 11.19
CA ALA A 11 1.99 -1.54 10.93
C ALA A 11 1.83 -1.87 9.45
N ALA A 12 0.84 -1.28 8.77
CA ALA A 12 0.66 -1.46 7.34
C ALA A 12 1.86 -0.93 6.55
N ALA A 13 2.35 0.28 6.86
CA ALA A 13 3.51 0.85 6.20
C ALA A 13 4.78 -0.01 6.40
N PHE A 14 4.95 -0.57 7.60
CA PHE A 14 6.05 -1.48 7.92
C PHE A 14 5.97 -2.79 7.13
N ILE A 15 4.77 -3.37 6.99
CA ILE A 15 4.58 -4.57 6.17
C ILE A 15 4.88 -4.26 4.70
N THR A 16 4.43 -3.12 4.19
CA THR A 16 4.66 -2.75 2.78
C THR A 16 6.12 -2.45 2.47
N SER A 17 6.88 -1.87 3.40
CA SER A 17 8.33 -1.73 3.20
C SER A 17 9.04 -3.08 3.12
N ILE A 18 8.63 -4.06 3.94
CA ILE A 18 9.13 -5.44 3.84
C ILE A 18 8.78 -6.03 2.47
N LEU A 19 7.53 -5.89 2.00
CA LEU A 19 7.11 -6.40 0.69
C LEU A 19 7.94 -5.79 -0.45
N ILE A 20 8.23 -4.48 -0.39
CA ILE A 20 9.09 -3.80 -1.37
C ILE A 20 10.50 -4.41 -1.37
N ILE A 21 11.10 -4.61 -0.20
CA ILE A 21 12.43 -5.24 -0.07
C ILE A 21 12.40 -6.67 -0.65
N CYS A 22 11.38 -7.46 -0.33
CA CYS A 22 11.21 -8.82 -0.87
C CYS A 22 11.10 -8.82 -2.40
N THR A 23 10.37 -7.88 -2.98
CA THR A 23 10.30 -7.73 -4.45
C THR A 23 11.63 -7.27 -5.06
N PHE A 24 12.40 -6.41 -4.40
CA PHE A 24 13.75 -6.12 -4.89
C PHE A 24 14.68 -7.34 -4.81
N MET A 25 14.53 -8.18 -3.77
CA MET A 25 15.30 -9.42 -3.63
C MET A 25 15.04 -10.42 -4.77
N THR A 26 13.88 -10.40 -5.45
CA THR A 26 13.65 -11.26 -6.61
C THR A 26 14.52 -10.90 -7.81
N THR A 27 15.00 -9.65 -7.89
CA THR A 27 15.97 -9.23 -8.92
C THR A 27 17.30 -9.98 -8.77
N TYR A 28 17.65 -10.41 -7.55
CA TYR A 28 18.86 -11.17 -7.25
C TYR A 28 18.70 -12.70 -7.42
N GLN A 29 17.60 -13.17 -8.04
CA GLN A 29 17.31 -14.58 -8.30
C GLN A 29 17.36 -15.51 -7.06
N PHE A 30 17.02 -15.01 -5.87
CA PHE A 30 16.80 -15.88 -4.72
C PHE A 30 15.60 -16.81 -4.99
N TYR A 31 15.87 -18.10 -5.22
CA TYR A 31 14.90 -19.11 -5.67
C TYR A 31 13.61 -19.16 -4.84
N TYR A 32 13.71 -19.03 -3.51
CA TYR A 32 12.55 -19.05 -2.61
C TYR A 32 11.70 -17.77 -2.66
N VAL A 33 12.33 -16.60 -2.86
CA VAL A 33 11.61 -15.32 -2.90
C VAL A 33 10.93 -15.15 -4.26
N GLY A 34 11.56 -15.64 -5.33
CA GLY A 34 11.03 -15.61 -6.69
C GLY A 34 9.76 -16.44 -6.91
N LEU A 35 9.41 -17.39 -6.04
CA LEU A 35 8.16 -18.16 -6.16
C LEU A 35 6.91 -17.35 -5.74
N ILE A 36 7.05 -16.51 -4.72
CA ILE A 36 5.93 -15.75 -4.14
C ILE A 36 5.91 -14.30 -4.68
N PHE A 37 7.08 -13.74 -4.98
CA PHE A 37 7.25 -12.34 -5.37
C PHE A 37 7.67 -12.16 -6.84
N ASN A 38 7.52 -13.18 -7.70
CA ASN A 38 7.77 -13.05 -9.14
C ASN A 38 6.85 -12.02 -9.81
N SER A 39 5.67 -11.85 -9.22
CA SER A 39 4.69 -10.88 -9.66
C SER A 39 4.81 -9.61 -8.84
N TYR A 40 4.54 -8.47 -9.45
CA TYR A 40 4.38 -7.19 -8.74
C TYR A 40 3.07 -7.15 -7.90
N LEU A 41 2.17 -8.13 -8.06
CA LEU A 41 0.89 -8.22 -7.34
C LEU A 41 1.00 -8.11 -5.81
N PRO A 42 1.90 -8.82 -5.11
CA PRO A 42 1.99 -8.73 -3.65
C PRO A 42 2.32 -7.31 -3.16
N VAL A 43 3.20 -6.60 -3.87
CA VAL A 43 3.52 -5.20 -3.57
C VAL A 43 2.36 -4.29 -3.91
N GLN A 44 1.70 -4.48 -5.07
CA GLN A 44 0.53 -3.69 -5.46
C GLN A 44 -0.59 -3.81 -4.42
N ILE A 45 -0.86 -5.01 -3.92
CA ILE A 45 -1.85 -5.26 -2.85
C ILE A 45 -1.42 -4.57 -1.55
N GLY A 46 -0.14 -4.72 -1.14
CA GLY A 46 0.37 -4.09 0.08
C GLY A 46 0.29 -2.56 0.04
N VAL A 47 0.69 -1.95 -1.07
CA VAL A 47 0.61 -0.49 -1.28
C VAL A 47 -0.86 -0.04 -1.37
N CYS A 48 -1.74 -0.84 -1.97
CA CYS A 48 -3.17 -0.50 -2.04
C CYS A 48 -3.80 -0.47 -0.63
N ILE A 49 -3.56 -1.50 0.19
CA ILE A 49 -4.08 -1.58 1.56
C ILE A 49 -3.56 -0.43 2.42
N THR A 50 -2.26 -0.13 2.35
CA THR A 50 -1.68 1.00 3.09
C THR A 50 -2.31 2.33 2.70
N MET A 51 -2.51 2.57 1.42
CA MET A 51 -3.13 3.81 0.94
C MET A 51 -4.61 3.93 1.33
N ILE A 52 -5.35 2.82 1.43
CA ILE A 52 -6.72 2.84 1.98
C ILE A 52 -6.70 3.20 3.47
N ILE A 53 -5.79 2.59 4.25
CA ILE A 53 -5.65 2.87 5.68
C ILE A 53 -5.22 4.33 5.90
N LEU A 54 -4.30 4.85 5.08
CA LEU A 54 -3.87 6.24 5.13
C LEU A 54 -5.01 7.21 4.79
N ALA A 55 -5.84 6.88 3.79
CA ALA A 55 -7.02 7.67 3.45
C ALA A 55 -7.99 7.75 4.65
N ILE A 56 -8.32 6.61 5.27
CA ILE A 56 -9.17 6.57 6.47
C ILE A 56 -8.54 7.37 7.61
N ARG A 57 -7.22 7.28 7.79
CA ARG A 57 -6.46 8.04 8.80
C ARG A 57 -6.61 9.54 8.59
N PHE A 58 -6.38 10.04 7.38
CA PHE A 58 -6.55 11.46 7.07
C PHE A 58 -8.00 11.91 7.23
N LEU A 59 -8.98 11.06 6.91
CA LEU A 59 -10.39 11.37 7.09
C LEU A 59 -10.77 11.53 8.57
N VAL A 60 -10.24 10.69 9.46
CA VAL A 60 -10.67 10.62 10.87
C VAL A 60 -9.83 11.50 11.80
N ILE A 61 -8.53 11.66 11.51
CA ILE A 61 -7.58 12.28 12.45
C ILE A 61 -7.35 13.76 12.12
N GLU A 62 -7.21 14.11 10.85
CA GLU A 62 -6.84 15.47 10.43
C GLU A 62 -8.06 16.39 10.27
N THR A 63 -7.86 17.67 10.57
CA THR A 63 -8.88 18.72 10.39
C THR A 63 -8.35 19.84 9.50
N GLY A 64 -9.22 20.40 8.66
CA GLY A 64 -8.88 21.49 7.72
C GLY A 64 -8.66 21.05 6.26
N LYS A 65 -8.22 21.99 5.40
CA LYS A 65 -8.11 21.79 3.95
C LYS A 65 -7.11 20.69 3.55
N LYS A 66 -6.05 20.51 4.35
CA LYS A 66 -5.01 19.48 4.12
C LYS A 66 -5.59 18.06 4.18
N ARG A 67 -6.61 17.81 5.01
CA ARG A 67 -7.29 16.50 5.09
C ARG A 67 -7.79 16.03 3.73
N ILE A 68 -8.48 16.90 3.00
CA ILE A 68 -9.13 16.54 1.73
C ILE A 68 -8.06 16.24 0.66
N VAL A 69 -7.00 17.04 0.61
CA VAL A 69 -5.90 16.85 -0.36
C VAL A 69 -5.22 15.50 -0.16
N TYR A 70 -4.80 15.18 1.06
CA TYR A 70 -4.13 13.90 1.34
C TYR A 70 -5.08 12.70 1.20
N PHE A 71 -6.36 12.86 1.54
CA PHE A 71 -7.38 11.83 1.33
C PHE A 71 -7.58 11.50 -0.15
N ILE A 72 -7.79 12.52 -1.00
CA ILE A 72 -7.98 12.34 -2.44
C ILE A 72 -6.73 11.75 -3.08
N PHE A 73 -5.55 12.22 -2.70
CA PHE A 73 -4.29 11.70 -3.22
C PHE A 73 -4.11 10.21 -2.89
N SER A 74 -4.36 9.84 -1.63
CA SER A 74 -4.25 8.46 -1.16
C SER A 74 -5.27 7.54 -1.84
N LEU A 75 -6.51 8.00 -2.04
CA LEU A 75 -7.52 7.26 -2.80
C LEU A 75 -7.14 7.13 -4.28
N GLY A 76 -6.60 8.19 -4.90
CA GLY A 76 -6.18 8.17 -6.30
C GLY A 76 -5.13 7.09 -6.56
N ILE A 77 -4.15 6.94 -5.66
CA ILE A 77 -3.14 5.89 -5.73
C ILE A 77 -3.78 4.50 -5.60
N SER A 78 -4.67 4.31 -4.64
CA SER A 78 -5.36 3.02 -4.44
C SER A 78 -6.20 2.62 -5.66
N ILE A 79 -6.98 3.55 -6.23
CA ILE A 79 -7.77 3.32 -7.44
C ILE A 79 -6.87 2.97 -8.62
N SER A 80 -5.76 3.71 -8.80
CA SER A 80 -4.81 3.45 -9.88
C SER A 80 -4.20 2.05 -9.76
N LEU A 81 -3.83 1.62 -8.55
CA LEU A 81 -3.31 0.27 -8.30
C LEU A 81 -4.35 -0.81 -8.58
N ILE A 82 -5.61 -0.60 -8.19
CA ILE A 82 -6.70 -1.53 -8.51
C ILE A 82 -6.88 -1.64 -10.03
N PHE A 83 -6.86 -0.52 -10.74
CA PHE A 83 -6.94 -0.51 -12.20
C PHE A 83 -5.78 -1.29 -12.85
N PHE A 84 -4.55 -1.11 -12.38
CA PHE A 84 -3.40 -1.88 -12.88
C PHE A 84 -3.49 -3.37 -12.53
N MET A 85 -3.94 -3.73 -11.33
CA MET A 85 -4.13 -5.13 -10.92
C MET A 85 -5.15 -5.85 -11.80
N ILE A 86 -6.28 -5.19 -12.12
CA ILE A 86 -7.32 -5.77 -12.99
C ILE A 86 -6.79 -5.94 -14.42
N ASN A 87 -6.03 -4.96 -14.94
CA ASN A 87 -5.47 -5.03 -16.29
C ASN A 87 -4.24 -5.94 -16.43
N GLN A 88 -3.59 -6.35 -15.33
CA GLN A 88 -2.51 -7.35 -15.36
C GLN A 88 -3.02 -8.79 -15.59
N ILE A 89 -4.31 -9.06 -15.46
CA ILE A 89 -4.90 -10.39 -15.68
C ILE A 89 -5.19 -10.60 -17.18
N ARG A 90 -4.25 -10.24 -18.07
CA ARG A 90 -4.40 -10.44 -19.51
C ARG A 90 -3.13 -10.99 -20.15
#